data_AF-A0A2K3M655-F1
#
_entry.id   AF-A0A2K3M655-F1
#
_cell.length_a   1.000
_cell.length_b   1.000
_cell.length_c   1.000
_cell.angle_alpha   90.00
_cell.angle_beta   90.00
_cell.angle_gamma   90.00
#
_symmetry.space_group_name_H-M   'P 1'
#
loop_
_entity.id
_entity.type
_entity.pdbx_description
1 polymer ?
#
loop_
_entity_poly.entity_id
_entity_poly.type
_entity_poly.pdbx_seq_one_letter_code
_entity_poly.pdbx_strand_id
1 'polypeptide(L)' 'CWAFSAVGAIEGAHKIKTGRLVSLSEQELVDCDTVDQGCLGGYMERAFDYVIERGGITHKRQ' A
#
# COMPACT_ATOMS: atom_id res chain seq x y z
N CYS A 1 7.71 -7.24 -4.17
CA CYS A 1 8.07 -6.05 -4.97
C CYS A 1 6.86 -5.14 -5.16
N TRP A 2 5.75 -5.65 -5.70
CA TRP A 2 4.53 -4.91 -5.96
C TRP A 2 3.99 -4.12 -4.75
N ALA A 3 3.85 -4.76 -3.58
CA ALA A 3 3.35 -4.12 -2.37
C ALA A 3 4.22 -2.94 -1.91
N PHE A 4 5.55 -3.09 -1.95
CA PHE A 4 6.49 -2.01 -1.64
C PHE A 4 6.41 -0.87 -2.67
N SER A 5 6.29 -1.19 -3.95
CA SER A 5 6.13 -0.18 -5.00
C SER A 5 4.83 0.62 -4.85
N ALA A 6 3.72 -0.05 -4.54
CA ALA A 6 2.44 0.61 -4.27
C ALA A 6 2.50 1.48 -3.02
N VAL A 7 3.00 0.94 -1.90
CA VAL A 7 3.15 1.69 -0.64
C VAL A 7 4.04 2.91 -0.82
N GLY A 8 5.20 2.79 -1.45
CA GLY A 8 6.09 3.92 -1.69
C GLY A 8 5.44 5.02 -2.54
N ALA A 9 4.64 4.65 -3.55
CA ALA A 9 3.88 5.62 -4.32
C ALA A 9 2.81 6.34 -3.48
N ILE A 10 2.09 5.62 -2.61
CA ILE A 10 1.08 6.19 -1.70
C ILE A 10 1.74 7.13 -0.68
N GLU A 11 2.85 6.72 -0.07
CA GLU A 11 3.62 7.53 0.88
C GLU A 11 4.11 8.84 0.22
N GLY A 12 4.65 8.74 -1.00
CA GLY A 12 5.08 9.89 -1.78
C GLY A 12 3.94 10.85 -2.11
N ALA A 13 2.81 10.33 -2.59
CA ALA A 13 1.62 11.13 -2.86
C ALA A 13 1.08 11.80 -1.58
N HIS A 14 1.05 11.08 -0.46
CA HIS A 14 0.66 11.62 0.84
C HIS A 14 1.59 12.77 1.26
N LYS A 15 2.91 12.59 1.13
CA LYS A 15 3.91 13.64 1.44
C LYS A 15 3.70 14.90 0.59
N ILE A 16 3.45 14.75 -0.72
CA ILE A 16 3.18 15.88 -1.60
C ILE A 16 1.91 16.64 -1.16
N LYS A 17 0.84 15.91 -0.83
CA LYS A 17 -0.45 16.51 -0.48
C LYS A 17 -0.48 17.16 0.90
N THR A 18 0.15 16.52 1.89
CA THR A 18 0.00 16.92 3.31
C THR A 18 1.25 17.56 3.90
N GLY A 19 2.39 17.47 3.19
CA GLY A 19 3.70 17.87 3.71
C GLY A 19 4.27 16.92 4.77
N ARG A 20 3.60 15.82 5.13
CA ARG A 20 4.05 14.86 6.14
C ARG A 20 4.47 13.56 5.49
N LEU A 21 5.66 13.06 5.84
CA LEU A 21 6.08 11.72 5.42
C LEU A 21 5.61 10.75 6.50
N VAL A 22 4.93 9.69 6.09
CA VAL A 22 4.47 8.63 6.96
C VAL A 22 4.95 7.29 6.41
N SER A 23 5.18 6.32 7.30
CA SER A 23 5.43 4.95 6.88
C SER A 23 4.14 4.13 6.95
N LEU A 24 3.83 3.41 5.87
CA LEU A 24 2.62 2.62 5.67
C LEU A 24 2.97 1.13 5.53
N SER A 25 2.00 0.25 5.78
CA SER A 25 2.22 -1.19 5.93
C SER A 25 2.15 -1.92 4.59
N GLU A 26 3.29 -2.36 4.06
CA GLU A 26 3.31 -3.27 2.91
C GLU A 26 2.72 -4.64 3.27
N GLN A 27 2.85 -5.04 4.55
CA GLN A 27 2.33 -6.31 5.04
C GLN A 27 0.81 -6.36 5.02
N GLU A 28 0.12 -5.22 5.18
CA GLU A 28 -1.34 -5.19 5.05
C GLU A 28 -1.76 -5.61 3.64
N LEU A 29 -1.08 -5.13 2.60
CA LEU A 29 -1.36 -5.55 1.22
C LEU A 29 -1.05 -7.04 1.02
N VAL A 30 0.09 -7.51 1.54
CA VAL A 30 0.49 -8.93 1.39
C VAL A 30 -0.50 -9.89 2.06
N ASP A 31 -1.06 -9.51 3.22
CA ASP A 31 -1.93 -10.39 4.02
C ASP A 31 -3.42 -10.24 3.68
N CYS A 32 -3.86 -9.04 3.28
CA CYS A 32 -5.28 -8.69 3.24
C CYS A 32 -5.80 -8.42 1.83
N ASP A 33 -4.95 -8.11 0.85
CA ASP A 33 -5.35 -8.03 -0.55
C ASP A 33 -5.50 -9.44 -1.11
N THR A 34 -6.73 -9.94 -1.14
CA THR A 34 -7.05 -11.28 -1.65
C THR A 34 -7.14 -11.35 -3.17
N VAL A 35 -7.04 -10.22 -3.89
CA VAL A 35 -7.04 -10.19 -5.36
C VAL A 35 -5.64 -10.52 -5.89
N ASP A 36 -4.62 -10.05 -5.20
CA ASP A 36 -3.23 -10.40 -5.46
C ASP A 36 -2.77 -11.62 -4.65
N GLN A 37 -1.56 -12.11 -4.93
CA GLN A 37 -1.09 -13.41 -4.46
C GLN A 37 -0.04 -13.29 -3.35
N GLY A 38 -0.13 -12.22 -2.55
CA GLY A 38 0.81 -11.94 -1.47
C GLY A 38 2.27 -12.01 -1.93
N CYS A 39 3.03 -12.94 -1.35
CA CYS A 39 4.44 -13.16 -1.69
C CYS A 39 4.69 -13.71 -3.10
N LEU A 40 3.70 -14.33 -3.76
CA LEU A 40 3.85 -14.91 -5.09
C LEU A 40 3.75 -13.86 -6.21
N GLY A 41 3.33 -12.64 -5.89
CA GLY A 41 3.24 -11.54 -6.83
C GLY A 41 1.91 -10.80 -6.73
N GLY A 42 1.83 -9.73 -7.49
CA GLY A 42 0.69 -8.82 -7.50
C GLY A 42 0.97 -7.61 -8.38
N TYR A 43 -0.02 -6.74 -8.51
CA TYR A 43 0.01 -5.59 -9.39
C TYR A 43 -0.32 -4.31 -8.61
N MET A 44 0.47 -3.26 -8.82
CA MET A 44 0.35 -2.02 -8.04
C MET A 44 -1.01 -1.34 -8.24
N GLU A 45 -1.58 -1.42 -9.45
CA GLU A 45 -2.91 -0.88 -9.74
C GLU A 45 -4.01 -1.52 -8.89
N ARG A 46 -3.94 -2.83 -8.66
CA ARG A 46 -4.89 -3.55 -7.79
C ARG A 46 -4.70 -3.20 -6.33
N ALA A 47 -3.44 -3.04 -5.92
CA ALA A 47 -3.13 -2.54 -4.59
C ALA A 47 -3.71 -1.14 -4.34
N PHE A 48 -3.68 -0.26 -5.34
CA PHE A 48 -4.32 1.06 -5.23
C PHE A 48 -5.84 0.95 -5.10
N ASP A 49 -6.47 0.10 -5.91
CA ASP A 49 -7.91 -0.15 -5.84
C ASP A 49 -8.30 -0.71 -4.46
N TYR A 50 -7.57 -1.70 -3.93
CA TYR A 50 -7.76 -2.22 -2.58
C TYR A 50 -7.71 -1.11 -1.52
N VAL A 51 -6.69 -0.23 -1.56
CA VAL A 51 -6.55 0.87 -0.60
C VAL A 51 -7.70 1.86 -0.71
N ILE A 52 -8.18 2.16 -1.92
CA ILE A 52 -9.34 3.04 -2.14
C ILE A 52 -10.61 2.41 -1.58
N GLU A 53 -10.87 1.14 -1.88
CA GLU A 53 -12.06 0.39 -1.43
C GLU A 53 -12.10 0.25 0.10
N ARG A 54 -10.95 0.06 0.74
CA ARG A 54 -10.82 -0.04 2.20
C ARG A 54 -10.80 1.31 2.91
N GLY A 55 -10.78 2.41 2.15
CA GLY A 55 -10.77 3.77 2.69
C GLY A 55 -9.41 4.19 3.28
N GLY A 56 -8.33 3.49 2.94
CA GLY A 56 -6.98 3.77 3.40
C GLY A 56 -6.14 2.52 3.61
N ILE A 57 -4.93 2.74 4.14
CA ILE A 57 -3.95 1.71 4.48
C ILE A 57 -3.31 2.07 5.83
N THR A 58 -2.98 1.07 6.65
CA THR A 58 -2.47 1.27 8.00
C THR A 58 -1.00 1.67 8.03
N HIS A 59 -0.59 2.24 9.16
CA HIS A 59 0.82 2.54 9.42
C HIS A 59 1.63 1.27 9.64
N LYS A 60 2.89 1.30 9.18
CA LYS A 60 3.84 0.23 9.47
C LYS A 60 4.03 0.11 10.98
N ARG A 61 3.81 -1.09 11.53
CA ARG A 61 4.16 -1.41 12.91
C ARG A 61 5.64 -1.80 12.94
N GLN A 62 6.41 -1.16 13.81
CA GLN A 62 7.78 -1.57 14.13
C GLN A 62 7.76 -2.80 15.03
#